data_AF-A0A9D2JJC4-F1
#
_entry.id   AF-A0A9D2JJC4-F1
#
_cell.length_a   1.000
_cell.length_b   1.000
_cell.length_c   1.000
_cell.angle_alpha   90.00
_cell.angle_beta   90.00
_cell.angle_gamma   90.00
#
_symmetry.space_group_name_H-M   'P 1'
#
loop_
_entity.id
_entity.type
_entity.pdbx_description
1 polymer ?
#
loop_
_entity_poly.entity_id
_entity_poly.type
_entity_poly.pdbx_seq_one_letter_code
_entity_poly.pdbx_strand_id
1 'polypeptide(L)'
;MEVLTKRVRKKIKSIILMVDGKNLKLPIQKRVQTIKEGDTVTVYLSENAPVYEDDGSYIIYSYYALEVRKEYEHEYRKRENIQTP
;
A
#
# COMPACT_ATOMS: atom_id res chain seq x y z
N MET A 1 -15.68 -1.70 39.02
CA MET A 1 -15.71 -0.97 37.73
C MET A 1 -14.50 -1.46 36.94
N GLU A 2 -14.69 -2.33 35.96
CA GLU A 2 -13.59 -2.88 35.16
C GLU A 2 -13.31 -1.96 33.96
N VAL A 3 -12.07 -1.49 33.83
CA VAL A 3 -11.64 -0.67 32.68
C VAL A 3 -11.10 -1.60 31.60
N LEU A 4 -11.88 -1.83 30.55
CA LEU A 4 -11.44 -2.50 29.33
C LEU A 4 -10.38 -1.65 28.61
N THR A 5 -9.10 -1.90 28.85
CA THR A 5 -7.99 -1.22 28.18
C THR A 5 -7.78 -1.79 26.77
N LYS A 6 -8.67 -1.48 25.82
CA LYS A 6 -8.42 -1.81 24.40
C LYS A 6 -7.30 -0.91 23.85
N ARG A 7 -6.19 -1.51 23.42
CA ARG A 7 -5.08 -0.80 22.76
C ARG A 7 -5.55 -0.22 21.42
N VAL A 8 -5.53 1.12 21.30
CA VAL A 8 -5.68 1.82 20.01
C VAL A 8 -4.39 1.67 19.22
N ARG A 9 -4.47 1.15 17.99
CA ARG A 9 -3.31 0.99 17.09
C ARG A 9 -3.53 1.75 15.80
N LYS A 10 -2.51 2.46 15.31
CA LYS A 10 -2.53 3.13 14.01
C LYS A 10 -2.67 2.08 12.89
N LYS A 11 -3.56 2.31 11.93
CA LYS A 11 -3.79 1.44 10.77
C LYS A 11 -3.78 2.29 9.50
N ILE A 12 -3.09 1.83 8.46
CA ILE A 12 -3.14 2.43 7.13
C ILE A 12 -4.57 2.26 6.56
N LYS A 13 -5.15 3.37 6.09
CA LYS A 13 -6.53 3.41 5.59
C LYS A 13 -6.61 3.45 4.07
N SER A 14 -5.67 4.12 3.43
CA SER A 14 -5.57 4.24 1.98
C SER A 14 -4.12 4.46 1.58
N ILE A 15 -3.80 4.11 0.33
CA ILE A 15 -2.56 4.49 -0.34
C ILE A 15 -2.91 5.57 -1.35
N ILE A 16 -2.01 6.53 -1.55
CA ILE A 16 -2.09 7.50 -2.64
C ILE A 16 -0.94 7.18 -3.58
N LEU A 17 -1.26 6.96 -4.85
CA LEU A 17 -0.33 6.72 -5.94
C LEU A 17 -0.34 7.93 -6.87
N MET A 18 0.83 8.30 -7.37
CA MET A 18 0.92 9.26 -8.46
C MET A 18 0.99 8.50 -9.77
N VAL A 19 0.00 8.70 -10.64
CA VAL A 19 -0.09 8.05 -11.96
C VAL A 19 -0.37 9.15 -12.98
N ASP A 20 0.50 9.28 -13.99
CA ASP A 20 0.39 10.28 -15.05
C ASP A 20 0.16 11.72 -14.53
N GLY A 21 0.83 12.08 -13.43
CA GLY A 21 0.73 13.40 -12.80
C GLY A 21 -0.55 13.64 -12.00
N LYS A 22 -1.40 12.61 -11.82
CA LYS A 22 -2.63 12.66 -11.05
C LYS A 22 -2.53 11.77 -9.80
N ASN A 23 -3.22 12.19 -8.75
CA ASN A 23 -3.29 11.40 -7.51
C ASN A 23 -4.42 10.37 -7.61
N LEU A 24 -4.08 9.11 -7.35
CA LEU A 24 -5.01 7.99 -7.28
C LEU A 24 -5.01 7.42 -5.86
N LYS A 25 -6.16 7.49 -5.19
CA LYS A 25 -6.38 6.99 -3.84
C LYS A 25 -7.02 5.60 -3.89
N LEU A 26 -6.40 4.68 -3.18
CA LEU A 26 -6.81 3.29 -3.06
C LEU A 26 -7.09 2.95 -1.60
N PRO A 27 -8.37 2.80 -1.20
CA PRO A 27 -8.72 2.34 0.13
C PRO A 27 -8.19 0.93 0.38
N ILE A 28 -7.55 0.73 1.52
CA ILE A 28 -7.00 -0.58 1.90
C ILE A 28 -8.13 -1.50 2.35
N GLN A 29 -8.45 -2.52 1.54
CA GLN A 29 -9.51 -3.48 1.85
C GLN A 29 -9.10 -4.50 2.93
N LYS A 30 -7.84 -4.98 2.90
CA LYS A 30 -7.31 -5.99 3.83
C LYS A 30 -6.12 -5.44 4.60
N ARG A 31 -5.78 -6.04 5.75
CA ARG A 31 -4.62 -5.61 6.53
C ARG A 31 -3.34 -5.89 5.74
N VAL A 32 -2.77 -4.86 5.13
CA VAL A 32 -1.46 -4.92 4.47
C VAL A 32 -0.34 -4.77 5.49
N GLN A 33 0.82 -5.35 5.17
CA GLN A 33 2.07 -5.05 5.88
C GLN A 33 2.35 -3.55 5.84
N THR A 34 3.22 -3.08 6.73
CA THR A 34 3.63 -1.67 6.79
C THR A 34 4.19 -1.23 5.44
N ILE A 35 3.45 -0.40 4.72
CA ILE A 35 3.87 0.32 3.52
C ILE A 35 4.45 1.64 3.99
N LYS A 36 5.59 2.04 3.42
CA LYS A 36 6.22 3.34 3.66
C LYS A 36 6.23 4.15 2.38
N GLU A 37 6.31 5.47 2.53
CA GLU A 37 6.56 6.36 1.41
C GLU A 37 7.89 5.96 0.73
N GLY A 38 7.87 5.91 -0.60
CA GLY A 38 8.99 5.40 -1.41
C GLY A 38 8.89 3.91 -1.76
N ASP A 39 8.04 3.12 -1.10
CA ASP A 39 7.81 1.73 -1.53
C ASP A 39 7.09 1.70 -2.88
N THR A 40 7.48 0.78 -3.75
CA THR A 40 6.80 0.56 -5.03
C THR A 40 5.58 -0.32 -4.82
N VAL A 41 4.41 0.14 -5.29
CA VAL A 41 3.15 -0.59 -5.16
C VAL A 41 2.64 -0.95 -6.55
N THR A 42 2.33 -2.23 -6.77
CA THR A 42 1.66 -2.73 -7.99
C THR A 42 0.24 -3.14 -7.64
N VAL A 43 -0.72 -2.63 -8.40
CA VAL A 43 -2.16 -2.83 -8.15
C VAL A 43 -2.77 -3.54 -9.34
N TYR A 44 -3.40 -4.68 -9.07
CA TYR A 44 -4.07 -5.49 -10.08
C TYR A 44 -5.56 -5.19 -10.00
N LEU A 45 -6.12 -4.58 -11.04
CA LEU A 45 -7.51 -4.12 -11.11
C LEU A 45 -8.18 -4.60 -12.40
N SER A 46 -9.51 -4.55 -12.43
CA SER A 46 -10.30 -4.87 -13.63
C SER A 46 -10.13 -3.77 -14.68
N GLU A 47 -10.10 -4.13 -15.96
CA GLU A 47 -10.14 -3.15 -17.06
C GLU A 47 -11.36 -2.21 -16.95
N ASN A 48 -12.47 -2.72 -16.42
CA ASN A 48 -13.71 -1.98 -16.22
C ASN A 48 -13.88 -1.51 -14.76
N ALA A 49 -12.79 -1.38 -14.00
CA ALA A 49 -12.86 -0.88 -12.63
C ALA A 49 -13.39 0.56 -12.63
N PRO A 50 -14.46 0.86 -11.88
CA PRO A 50 -15.00 2.22 -11.84
C PRO A 50 -14.01 3.14 -11.13
N VAL A 51 -13.75 4.29 -11.77
CA VAL A 51 -12.93 5.36 -11.24
C VAL A 51 -13.83 6.51 -10.87
N TYR A 52 -13.71 6.99 -9.64
CA TYR A 52 -14.46 8.13 -9.11
C TYR A 52 -13.53 9.33 -8.98
N GLU A 53 -14.05 10.54 -9.14
CA GLU A 53 -13.32 11.77 -8.87
C GLU A 53 -13.76 12.34 -7.52
N ASP A 54 -12.80 12.77 -6.70
CA ASP A 54 -12.99 13.35 -5.37
C ASP A 54 -11.91 14.42 -5.16
N ASP A 55 -12.32 15.69 -5.15
CA ASP A 55 -11.46 16.84 -4.86
C ASP A 55 -10.14 16.86 -5.67
N GLY A 56 -10.24 16.66 -6.99
CA GLY A 56 -9.09 16.63 -7.90
C GLY A 56 -8.21 15.38 -7.81
N SER A 57 -8.60 14.40 -6.98
CA SER A 57 -7.99 13.08 -6.91
C SER A 57 -8.95 12.03 -7.48
N TYR A 58 -8.38 10.93 -7.98
CA TYR A 58 -9.17 9.78 -8.41
C TYR A 58 -9.22 8.74 -7.30
N ILE A 59 -10.33 8.00 -7.19
CA ILE A 59 -10.52 6.92 -6.22
C ILE A 59 -10.97 5.67 -6.96
N ILE A 60 -10.30 4.54 -6.67
CA ILE A 60 -10.74 3.21 -7.07
C ILE A 60 -11.03 2.40 -5.81
N TYR A 61 -12.27 1.91 -5.67
CA TYR A 61 -12.67 1.11 -4.51
C TYR A 61 -12.36 -0.38 -4.67
N SER A 62 -12.26 -0.88 -5.90
CA SER A 62 -12.12 -2.30 -6.21
C SER A 62 -10.83 -2.61 -6.96
N TYR A 63 -10.06 -3.55 -6.41
CA TYR A 63 -8.89 -4.14 -7.02
C TYR A 63 -8.80 -5.61 -6.59
N TYR A 64 -8.21 -6.46 -7.41
CA TYR A 64 -8.04 -7.89 -7.13
C TYR A 64 -6.94 -8.15 -6.11
N ALA A 65 -5.79 -7.51 -6.33
CA ALA A 65 -4.60 -7.72 -5.52
C ALA A 65 -3.73 -6.46 -5.46
N LEU A 66 -2.89 -6.39 -4.44
CA LEU A 66 -1.91 -5.34 -4.25
C LEU A 66 -0.60 -5.98 -3.79
N GLU A 67 0.47 -5.69 -4.52
CA GLU A 67 1.84 -6.13 -4.23
C GLU A 67 2.66 -4.91 -3.80
N VAL A 68 3.45 -5.07 -2.73
CA VAL A 68 4.33 -4.01 -2.22
C VAL A 68 5.76 -4.51 -2.33
N ARG A 69 6.58 -3.79 -3.09
CA ARG A 69 8.01 -4.01 -3.19
C ARG A 69 8.72 -2.97 -2.34
N LYS A 70 9.39 -3.44 -1.29
CA LYS A 70 10.16 -2.59 -0.38
C LYS A 70 11.54 -2.39 -0.96
N GLU A 71 11.92 -1.14 -1.21
CA GLU A 71 13.24 -0.76 -1.73
C GLU A 71 14.38 -1.33 -0.85
N TYR A 72 14.20 -1.27 0.47
CA TYR A 72 15.24 -1.62 1.45
C TYR A 72 15.46 -3.13 1.64
N GLU A 73 14.48 -3.99 1.39
CA GLU A 73 14.67 -5.46 1.56
C GLU A 73 15.60 -6.04 0.47
N HIS A 74 15.69 -5.38 -0.69
CA HIS A 74 16.55 -5.81 -1.78
C HIS A 74 18.03 -5.59 -1.47
N GLU A 75 18.37 -4.53 -0.71
CA GLU A 75 19.75 -4.24 -0.30
C GLU A 75 20.31 -5.26 0.70
N TYR A 76 19.50 -5.73 1.65
CA TYR A 76 19.93 -6.74 2.62
C TYR A 76 20.14 -8.11 1.98
N ARG A 77 19.23 -8.53 1.10
CA ARG A 77 19.33 -9.84 0.41
C ARG A 77 20.49 -9.90 -0.58
N LYS A 78 20.92 -8.76 -1.14
CA LYS A 78 22.17 -8.67 -1.91
C LYS A 78 23.42 -8.84 -1.05
N ARG A 79 23.43 -8.32 0.19
CA ARG A 79 24.56 -8.45 1.12
C ARG A 79 24.73 -9.88 1.63
N GLU A 80 23.64 -10.59 1.90
CA GLU A 80 23.71 -12.00 2.35
C GLU A 80 24.26 -12.94 1.27
N ASN A 81 23.96 -12.68 -0.01
CA ASN A 81 24.45 -13.48 -1.13
C ASN A 81 25.93 -13.24 -1.51
N ILE A 82 26.63 -12.30 -0.85
CA ILE A 82 28.06 -12.04 -1.06
C ILE A 82 28.90 -12.68 0.08
N GLN A 83 28.26 -13.20 1.14
CA GLN A 83 28.94 -13.66 2.35
C GLN A 83 29.16 -15.18 2.45
N THR A 84 28.59 -15.99 1.54
CA THR A 84 28.88 -17.44 1.48
C THR A 84 30.05 -17.74 0.53
N PRO A 85 31.16 -18.35 1.01
CA PRO A 85 32.27 -18.83 0.19
C PRO A 85 31.87 -19.94 -0.80
#